data_AF-C6IZI7-F1
#
_entry.id   AF-C6IZI7-F1
#
_cell.length_a   1.000
_cell.length_b   1.000
_cell.length_c   1.000
_cell.angle_alpha   90.00
_cell.angle_beta   90.00
_cell.angle_gamma   90.00
#
_symmetry.space_group_name_H-M   'P 1'
#
loop_
_entity.id
_entity.type
_entity.pdbx_description
1 polymer ?
#
loop_
_entity_poly.entity_id
_entity_poly.type
_entity_poly.pdbx_seq_one_letter_code
_entity_poly.pdbx_strand_id
1 'polypeptide(L)'
;MNKLPPNKSTKSSLQEVENFLIQTYSAKKIPVSNFEELRNDAQVKFDRIVACFEVDHPEVLKSIFNEDEKKMHEDFIHEHRNTSFATPWQKINAGQLLRIVLESEDGVSFSNFTVQGLCMRLVNDLSALKTQ
;
A
#
# COMPACT_ATOMS: atom_id res chain seq x y z
N MET A 1 34.64 -12.39 -25.86
CA MET A 1 33.68 -13.05 -24.95
C MET A 1 33.52 -12.18 -23.72
N ASN A 2 32.55 -11.27 -23.69
CA ASN A 2 32.26 -10.49 -22.49
C ASN A 2 30.85 -10.89 -22.03
N LYS A 3 30.79 -11.91 -21.16
CA LYS A 3 29.56 -12.18 -20.42
C LYS A 3 29.38 -11.02 -19.45
N LEU A 4 28.29 -10.26 -19.61
CA LEU A 4 27.82 -9.36 -18.56
C LEU A 4 27.66 -10.18 -17.27
N PRO A 5 28.02 -9.62 -16.10
CA PRO A 5 27.78 -10.29 -14.83
C PRO A 5 26.27 -10.54 -14.66
N PRO A 6 25.87 -11.66 -14.04
CA PRO A 6 24.47 -11.91 -13.75
C PRO A 6 23.93 -10.77 -12.89
N ASN A 7 22.82 -10.20 -13.33
CA ASN A 7 22.02 -9.20 -12.64
C ASN A 7 21.84 -9.65 -11.17
N LYS A 8 22.55 -9.00 -10.24
CA LYS A 8 22.39 -9.27 -8.81
C LYS A 8 20.98 -8.83 -8.46
N SER A 9 20.11 -9.80 -8.19
CA SER A 9 18.83 -9.58 -7.52
C SER A 9 19.11 -8.96 -6.15
N THR A 10 19.16 -7.63 -6.09
CA THR A 10 19.24 -6.89 -4.84
C THR A 10 17.84 -6.91 -4.25
N LYS A 11 17.62 -7.82 -3.29
CA LYS A 11 16.48 -7.79 -2.38
C LYS A 11 16.35 -6.37 -1.81
N SER A 12 15.22 -5.71 -2.06
CA SER A 12 14.92 -4.45 -1.36
C SER A 12 14.79 -4.76 0.12
N SER A 13 15.60 -4.11 0.94
CA SER A 13 15.44 -4.19 2.39
C SER A 13 14.12 -3.55 2.80
N LEU A 14 13.54 -3.98 3.91
CA LEU A 14 12.34 -3.35 4.44
C LEU A 14 12.53 -1.85 4.63
N GLN A 15 13.69 -1.43 5.16
CA GLN A 15 14.00 -0.03 5.38
C GLN A 15 13.98 0.81 4.10
N GLU A 16 14.46 0.27 2.98
CA GLU A 16 14.39 0.96 1.68
C GLU A 16 12.95 1.15 1.22
N VAL A 17 12.11 0.13 1.37
CA VAL A 17 10.68 0.20 1.01
C VAL A 17 9.92 1.15 1.93
N GLU A 18 10.20 1.13 3.23
CA GLU A 18 9.60 2.08 4.18
C GLU A 18 9.96 3.53 3.83
N ASN A 19 11.25 3.80 3.55
CA ASN A 19 11.70 5.13 3.15
C ASN A 19 11.05 5.57 1.84
N PHE A 20 10.95 4.69 0.86
CA PHE A 20 10.27 4.95 -0.41
C PHE A 20 8.81 5.36 -0.18
N LEU A 21 8.05 4.60 0.62
CA LEU A 21 6.65 4.92 0.94
C LEU A 21 6.53 6.29 1.61
N ILE A 22 7.38 6.58 2.60
CA ILE A 22 7.35 7.86 3.32
C ILE A 22 7.68 9.02 2.37
N GLN A 23 8.72 8.89 1.55
CA GLN A 23 9.22 9.99 0.71
C GLN A 23 8.36 10.22 -0.54
N THR A 24 7.88 9.16 -1.19
CA THR A 24 7.12 9.25 -2.44
C THR A 24 5.64 9.47 -2.19
N TYR A 25 5.08 8.82 -1.17
CA TYR A 25 3.65 8.80 -0.91
C TYR A 25 3.25 9.57 0.36
N SER A 26 4.19 10.23 1.03
CA SER A 26 3.95 10.86 2.34
C SER A 26 3.28 9.90 3.33
N ALA A 27 3.62 8.61 3.23
CA ALA A 27 3.00 7.57 4.01
C ALA A 27 3.38 7.69 5.49
N LYS A 28 2.42 7.45 6.38
CA LYS A 28 2.62 7.46 7.83
C LYS A 28 2.66 6.02 8.34
N LYS A 29 3.73 5.64 9.01
CA LYS A 29 3.82 4.33 9.67
C LYS A 29 2.82 4.29 10.83
N ILE A 30 2.02 3.22 10.91
CA ILE A 30 1.03 3.02 11.96
C ILE A 30 1.18 1.65 12.62
N PRO A 31 0.67 1.47 13.86
CA PRO A 31 0.76 0.18 14.56
C PRO A 31 0.04 -0.94 13.80
N VAL A 32 0.62 -2.14 13.81
CA VAL A 32 0.01 -3.36 13.22
C VAL A 32 -1.34 -3.68 13.88
N SER A 33 -1.53 -3.31 15.16
CA SER A 33 -2.80 -3.44 15.88
C SER A 33 -3.96 -2.67 15.25
N ASN A 34 -3.70 -1.73 14.34
CA ASN A 34 -4.74 -1.02 13.60
C ASN A 34 -5.31 -1.85 12.43
N PHE A 35 -4.77 -3.05 12.20
CA PHE A 35 -5.13 -3.99 11.14
C PHE A 35 -5.58 -5.34 11.68
N GLU A 36 -6.03 -5.42 12.93
CA GLU A 36 -6.48 -6.67 13.55
C GLU A 36 -7.58 -7.37 12.73
N GLU A 37 -8.34 -6.64 11.92
CA GLU A 37 -9.28 -7.22 10.96
C GLU A 37 -8.63 -8.20 9.97
N LEU A 38 -7.35 -8.01 9.63
CA LEU A 38 -6.60 -8.87 8.71
C LEU A 38 -6.24 -10.23 9.30
N ARG A 39 -6.35 -10.44 10.63
CA ARG A 39 -6.18 -11.78 11.21
C ARG A 39 -7.19 -12.78 10.67
N ASN A 40 -8.35 -12.31 10.26
CA ASN A 40 -9.42 -13.14 9.72
C ASN A 40 -9.38 -13.23 8.19
N ASP A 41 -8.43 -12.55 7.53
CA ASP A 41 -8.26 -12.58 6.09
C ASP A 41 -7.39 -13.77 5.69
N ALA A 42 -7.99 -14.76 5.02
CA ALA A 42 -7.30 -15.97 4.59
C ALA A 42 -6.17 -15.72 3.57
N GLN A 43 -6.15 -14.53 2.94
CA GLN A 43 -5.12 -14.15 1.98
C GLN A 43 -3.95 -13.40 2.63
N VAL A 44 -4.09 -12.94 3.88
CA VAL A 44 -3.05 -12.20 4.60
C VAL A 44 -2.36 -13.11 5.62
N LYS A 45 -1.03 -13.14 5.58
CA LYS A 45 -0.25 -13.86 6.59
C LYS A 45 0.08 -12.90 7.72
N PHE A 46 -0.85 -12.73 8.64
CA PHE A 46 -0.75 -11.72 9.71
C PHE A 46 0.57 -11.79 10.51
N ASP A 47 1.05 -12.99 10.81
CA ASP A 47 2.31 -13.20 11.55
C ASP A 47 3.56 -12.78 10.77
N ARG A 48 3.43 -12.51 9.46
CA ARG A 48 4.52 -12.02 8.60
C ARG A 48 4.47 -10.51 8.40
N ILE A 49 3.48 -9.82 8.95
CA ILE A 49 3.37 -8.37 8.86
C ILE A 49 4.49 -7.74 9.68
N VAL A 50 5.30 -6.90 9.04
CA VAL A 50 6.44 -6.22 9.66
C VAL A 50 6.25 -4.71 9.77
N ALA A 51 5.44 -4.12 8.90
CA ALA A 51 5.14 -2.70 8.94
C ALA A 51 3.81 -2.40 8.25
N CYS A 52 3.09 -1.41 8.77
CA CYS A 52 1.87 -0.91 8.15
C CYS A 52 1.92 0.60 7.98
N PHE A 53 1.27 1.10 6.94
CA PHE A 53 1.25 2.51 6.58
C PHE A 53 -0.14 2.99 6.16
N GLU A 54 -0.39 4.27 6.36
CA GLU A 54 -1.53 5.01 5.81
C GLU A 54 -1.05 6.16 4.93
N VAL A 55 -1.77 6.38 3.82
CA VAL A 55 -1.66 7.59 2.99
C VAL A 55 -3.03 8.25 2.99
N ASP A 56 -3.11 9.42 3.59
CA ASP A 56 -4.35 10.17 3.83
C ASP A 56 -4.26 11.63 3.36
N HIS A 57 -3.15 12.02 2.71
CA HIS A 57 -2.95 13.38 2.25
C HIS A 57 -3.68 13.63 0.91
N PRO A 58 -4.68 14.53 0.84
CA PRO A 58 -5.56 14.66 -0.34
C PRO A 58 -4.80 14.96 -1.63
N GLU A 59 -3.84 15.88 -1.59
CA GLU A 59 -3.02 16.24 -2.76
C GLU A 59 -2.19 15.07 -3.28
N VAL A 60 -1.63 14.24 -2.37
CA VAL A 60 -0.87 13.05 -2.76
C VAL A 60 -1.80 12.04 -3.42
N LEU A 61 -2.91 11.70 -2.75
CA LEU A 61 -3.90 10.75 -3.26
C LEU A 61 -4.41 11.15 -4.65
N LYS A 62 -4.81 12.42 -4.81
CA LYS A 62 -5.28 12.95 -6.10
C LYS A 62 -4.22 12.90 -7.20
N SER A 63 -2.94 13.01 -6.85
CA SER A 63 -1.82 12.95 -7.80
C SER A 63 -1.44 11.54 -8.23
N ILE A 64 -1.72 10.52 -7.41
CA ILE A 64 -1.33 9.13 -7.68
C ILE A 64 -2.45 8.29 -8.29
N PHE A 65 -3.71 8.69 -8.08
CA PHE A 65 -4.85 8.04 -8.72
C PHE A 65 -4.90 8.36 -10.22
N ASN A 66 -5.20 7.34 -11.01
CA ASN A 66 -5.57 7.53 -12.41
C ASN A 66 -7.03 8.01 -12.53
N GLU A 67 -7.44 8.34 -13.76
CA GLU A 67 -8.78 8.91 -14.00
C GLU A 67 -9.91 7.92 -13.71
N ASP A 68 -9.71 6.62 -13.97
CA ASP A 68 -10.73 5.60 -13.67
C ASP A 68 -10.91 5.42 -12.16
N GLU A 69 -9.80 5.41 -11.40
CA GLU A 69 -9.82 5.36 -9.93
C GLU A 69 -10.52 6.58 -9.34
N LYS A 70 -10.18 7.79 -9.81
CA LYS A 70 -10.85 9.03 -9.39
C LYS A 70 -12.35 8.95 -9.64
N LYS A 71 -12.76 8.50 -10.82
CA LYS A 71 -14.18 8.35 -11.16
C LYS A 71 -14.89 7.36 -10.22
N MET A 72 -14.28 6.21 -9.92
CA MET A 72 -14.87 5.25 -8.96
C MET A 72 -15.04 5.86 -7.57
N HIS A 73 -14.07 6.65 -7.10
CA HIS A 73 -14.16 7.36 -5.83
C HIS A 73 -15.26 8.42 -5.84
N GLU A 74 -15.37 9.19 -6.93
CA GLU A 74 -16.43 10.19 -7.12
C GLU A 74 -17.83 9.56 -7.15
N ASP A 75 -17.99 8.44 -7.86
CA ASP A 75 -19.24 7.68 -7.91
C ASP A 75 -19.64 7.19 -6.51
N PHE A 76 -18.69 6.61 -5.75
CA PHE A 76 -18.93 6.20 -4.37
C PHE A 76 -19.35 7.38 -3.48
N ILE A 77 -18.67 8.52 -3.59
CA ILE A 77 -19.03 9.75 -2.84
C ILE A 77 -20.44 10.22 -3.22
N HIS A 78 -20.78 10.19 -4.51
CA HIS A 78 -22.09 10.63 -4.99
C HIS A 78 -23.22 9.76 -4.43
N GLU A 79 -23.05 8.44 -4.47
CA GLU A 79 -24.01 7.46 -3.93
C GLU A 79 -24.18 7.61 -2.41
N HIS A 80 -23.16 8.08 -1.71
CA HIS A 80 -23.12 8.21 -0.25
C HIS A 80 -23.09 9.67 0.24
N ARG A 81 -23.56 10.62 -0.57
CA ARG A 81 -23.41 12.08 -0.34
C ARG A 81 -23.93 12.63 1.00
N ASN A 82 -24.80 11.88 1.69
CA ASN A 82 -25.37 12.25 2.98
C ASN A 82 -24.69 11.54 4.17
N THR A 83 -23.62 10.79 3.91
CA THR A 83 -22.91 9.96 4.89
C THR A 83 -21.61 10.63 5.29
N SER A 84 -21.28 10.61 6.58
CA SER A 84 -19.94 10.91 7.04
C SER A 84 -19.05 9.67 6.87
N PHE A 85 -17.93 9.80 6.16
CA PHE A 85 -16.96 8.72 5.99
C PHE A 85 -16.09 8.57 7.25
N ALA A 86 -16.66 7.92 8.27
CA ALA A 86 -16.02 7.76 9.56
C ALA A 86 -15.13 6.52 9.63
N THR A 87 -15.47 5.44 8.92
CA THR A 87 -14.72 4.19 8.97
C THR A 87 -13.58 4.17 7.95
N PRO A 88 -12.49 3.41 8.19
CA PRO A 88 -11.43 3.23 7.21
C PRO A 88 -11.94 2.73 5.86
N TRP A 89 -12.86 1.76 5.87
CA TRP A 89 -13.45 1.22 4.64
C TRP A 89 -14.18 2.29 3.83
N GLN A 90 -14.96 3.16 4.48
CA GLN A 90 -15.63 4.26 3.81
C GLN A 90 -14.63 5.26 3.23
N LYS A 91 -13.59 5.62 3.99
CA LYS A 91 -12.53 6.53 3.51
C LYS A 91 -11.76 5.94 2.33
N ILE A 92 -11.48 4.64 2.35
CA ILE A 92 -10.82 3.93 1.25
C ILE A 92 -11.67 4.00 -0.02
N ASN A 93 -12.95 3.66 0.06
CA ASN A 93 -13.84 3.70 -1.11
C ASN A 93 -14.05 5.12 -1.63
N ALA A 94 -14.06 6.12 -0.76
CA ALA A 94 -14.11 7.53 -1.12
C ALA A 94 -12.76 8.09 -1.63
N GLY A 95 -11.70 7.29 -1.75
CA GLY A 95 -10.39 7.76 -2.21
C GLY A 95 -9.69 8.71 -1.24
N GLN A 96 -10.04 8.66 0.05
CA GLN A 96 -9.50 9.52 1.11
C GLN A 96 -8.43 8.81 1.96
N LEU A 97 -8.21 7.52 1.72
CA LEU A 97 -7.27 6.71 2.47
C LEU A 97 -6.76 5.56 1.60
N LEU A 98 -5.44 5.35 1.62
CA LEU A 98 -4.84 4.07 1.26
C LEU A 98 -4.17 3.48 2.48
N ARG A 99 -4.24 2.16 2.62
CA ARG A 99 -3.49 1.41 3.62
C ARG A 99 -2.55 0.43 2.95
N ILE A 100 -1.31 0.38 3.43
CA ILE A 100 -0.28 -0.55 2.95
C ILE A 100 0.16 -1.44 4.11
N VAL A 101 0.26 -2.73 3.84
CA VAL A 101 0.84 -3.73 4.74
C VAL A 101 2.04 -4.33 4.05
N LEU A 102 3.20 -4.30 4.72
CA LEU A 102 4.42 -4.94 4.25
C LEU A 102 4.63 -6.25 5.02
N GLU A 103 4.95 -7.30 4.29
CA GLU A 103 5.24 -8.62 4.81
C GLU A 103 6.70 -9.00 4.55
N SER A 104 7.28 -9.75 5.48
CA SER A 104 8.61 -10.33 5.36
C SER A 104 8.62 -11.79 5.81
N GLU A 105 9.25 -12.66 5.01
CA GLU A 105 9.46 -14.07 5.40
C GLU A 105 10.67 -14.26 6.32
N ASP A 106 11.69 -13.41 6.20
CA ASP A 106 12.96 -13.51 6.94
C ASP A 106 13.12 -12.37 7.98
N GLY A 107 12.15 -11.46 8.07
CA GLY A 107 12.18 -10.29 8.95
C GLY A 107 13.10 -9.16 8.49
N VAL A 108 13.74 -9.28 7.33
CA VAL A 108 14.77 -8.34 6.83
C VAL A 108 14.43 -7.84 5.43
N SER A 109 14.01 -8.74 4.56
CA SER A 109 13.75 -8.50 3.14
C SER A 109 12.27 -8.27 2.91
N PHE A 110 11.94 -7.34 2.00
CA PHE A 110 10.57 -7.16 1.55
C PHE A 110 10.15 -8.34 0.65
N SER A 111 9.20 -9.15 1.13
CA SER A 111 8.75 -10.35 0.42
C SER A 111 7.37 -10.22 -0.20
N ASN A 112 6.45 -9.49 0.43
CA ASN A 112 5.08 -9.38 -0.06
C ASN A 112 4.38 -8.14 0.53
N PHE A 113 3.22 -7.78 -0.02
CA PHE A 113 2.45 -6.65 0.44
C PHE A 113 0.95 -6.84 0.23
N THR A 114 0.16 -6.04 0.94
CA THR A 114 -1.26 -5.83 0.68
C THR A 114 -1.53 -4.33 0.63
N VAL A 115 -2.32 -3.89 -0.36
CA VAL A 115 -2.85 -2.52 -0.44
C VAL A 115 -4.36 -2.58 -0.26
N GLN A 116 -4.90 -1.88 0.72
CA GLN A 116 -6.34 -1.66 0.83
C GLN A 116 -6.67 -0.31 0.17
N GLY A 117 -7.45 -0.39 -0.91
CA GLY A 117 -7.82 0.73 -1.76
C GLY A 117 -7.32 0.56 -3.20
N LEU A 118 -7.97 1.28 -4.12
CA LEU A 118 -7.64 1.22 -5.54
C LEU A 118 -6.52 2.20 -5.85
N CYS A 119 -5.32 1.69 -6.09
CA CYS A 119 -4.20 2.51 -6.55
C CYS A 119 -3.20 1.68 -7.37
N MET A 120 -3.40 1.65 -8.68
CA MET A 120 -2.57 0.90 -9.62
C MET A 120 -1.11 1.34 -9.57
N ARG A 121 -0.87 2.65 -9.43
CA ARG A 121 0.50 3.19 -9.36
C ARG A 121 1.27 2.63 -8.16
N LEU A 122 0.68 2.68 -6.97
CA LEU A 122 1.27 2.16 -5.74
C LEU A 122 1.50 0.64 -5.83
N VAL A 123 0.52 -0.11 -6.36
CA VAL A 123 0.65 -1.55 -6.57
C VAL A 123 1.78 -1.88 -7.53
N ASN A 124 1.92 -1.14 -8.64
CA ASN A 124 2.99 -1.34 -9.61
C ASN A 124 4.37 -1.03 -9.00
N ASP A 125 4.49 0.08 -8.28
CA ASP A 125 5.74 0.47 -7.63
C ASP A 125 6.18 -0.57 -6.59
N LEU A 126 5.26 -1.03 -5.72
CA LEU A 126 5.56 -2.08 -4.74
C LEU A 126 5.87 -3.42 -5.41
N SER A 127 5.18 -3.76 -6.50
CA SER A 127 5.47 -4.97 -7.28
C SER A 127 6.87 -4.95 -7.90
N ALA A 128 7.35 -3.77 -8.33
CA ALA A 128 8.70 -3.60 -8.87
C ALA A 128 9.79 -3.71 -7.79
N LEU A 129 9.47 -3.36 -6.54
CA LEU A 129 10.37 -3.48 -5.39
C LEU A 129 10.36 -4.87 -4.74
N LYS A 130 9.31 -5.66 -4.99
CA LYS A 130 9.12 -6.99 -4.42
C LYS A 130 10.15 -7.96 -4.98
N THR A 131 10.82 -8.67 -4.09
CA THR A 131 11.72 -9.76 -4.49
C THR A 131 10.90 -10.95 -4.99
N GLN A 132 11.27 -11.54 -6.14
CA GLN A 132 10.74 -12.83 -6.60
C GLN A 132 11.39 -14.00 -5.86
#